data_AF-A0A2G1VJ11-F1
#
_entry.id   AF-A0A2G1VJ11-F1
#
_cell.length_a   1.000
_cell.length_b   1.000
_cell.length_c   1.000
_cell.angle_alpha   90.00
_cell.angle_beta   90.00
_cell.angle_gamma   90.00
#
_symmetry.space_group_name_H-M   'P 1'
#
loop_
_entity.id
_entity.type
_entity.pdbx_description
1 polymer ?
#
loop_
_entity_poly.entity_id
_entity_poly.type
_entity_poly.pdbx_seq_one_letter_code
_entity_poly.pdbx_strand_id
1 'polypeptide(L)' 'MLHAEQKARDDFELSVHGIHWDSLDEDISIQGLLAGQGDQTHPKRDHAA' A
#
# COMPACT_ATOMS: atom_id res chain seq x y z
N MET A 1 7.19 0.45 -0.21
CA MET A 1 7.42 -0.42 -1.39
C MET A 1 8.80 -0.33 -2.06
N LEU A 2 9.48 0.84 -2.12
CA LEU A 2 10.71 1.02 -2.93
C LEU A 2 11.93 0.18 -2.51
N HIS A 3 11.93 -0.38 -1.29
CA HIS A 3 13.02 -1.17 -0.73
C HIS A 3 12.64 -2.61 -0.41
N ALA A 4 11.42 -3.04 -0.78
CA ALA A 4 10.96 -4.39 -0.49
C ALA A 4 11.66 -5.42 -1.40
N GLU A 5 12.09 -6.54 -0.79
CA GLU A 5 12.61 -7.68 -1.51
C GLU A 5 11.60 -8.19 -2.54
N GLN A 6 12.07 -8.75 -3.65
CA GLN A 6 11.19 -9.19 -4.74
C GLN A 6 10.15 -10.21 -4.25
N LYS A 7 10.57 -11.18 -3.42
CA LYS A 7 9.67 -12.18 -2.85
C LYS A 7 8.53 -11.55 -2.05
N ALA A 8 8.79 -10.46 -1.32
CA ALA A 8 7.75 -9.78 -0.56
C ALA A 8 6.78 -9.03 -1.47
N ARG A 9 7.27 -8.47 -2.59
CA ARG A 9 6.42 -7.82 -3.61
C ARG A 9 5.58 -8.80 -4.42
N ASP A 10 6.04 -10.04 -4.57
CA ASP A 10 5.31 -11.08 -5.30
C ASP A 10 4.19 -11.73 -4.45
N ASP A 11 4.25 -11.56 -3.13
CA ASP A 11 3.28 -12.12 -2.16
C ASP A 11 2.11 -11.16 -1.93
N PHE A 12 1.38 -10.86 -3.01
CA PHE A 12 0.24 -9.94 -2.98
C PHE A 12 -1.09 -10.66 -3.10
N GLU A 13 -2.13 -10.05 -2.53
CA GLU A 13 -3.51 -10.49 -2.67
C GLU A 13 -4.35 -9.45 -3.41
N LEU A 14 -5.25 -9.92 -4.26
CA LEU A 14 -6.21 -9.08 -4.97
C LEU A 14 -7.57 -9.12 -4.27
N SER A 15 -8.16 -7.95 -4.10
CA SER A 15 -9.54 -7.79 -3.66
C SER A 15 -10.33 -6.95 -4.66
N VAL A 16 -11.65 -6.89 -4.47
CA VAL A 16 -12.51 -5.99 -5.27
C VAL A 16 -12.18 -4.50 -5.07
N HIS A 17 -11.46 -4.15 -4.00
CA HIS A 17 -11.13 -2.77 -3.65
C HIS A 17 -9.68 -2.38 -3.99
N GLY A 18 -8.78 -3.34 -4.13
CA GLY A 18 -7.35 -3.05 -4.06
C GLY A 18 -6.41 -4.25 -4.18
N ILE A 19 -5.13 -3.94 -4.05
CA ILE A 19 -4.03 -4.90 -3.91
C ILE A 19 -3.47 -4.73 -2.50
N HIS A 20 -3.27 -5.84 -1.80
CA HIS A 20 -2.78 -5.87 -0.42
C HIS A 20 -1.49 -6.69 -0.31
N TRP A 21 -0.58 -6.25 0.55
CA TRP A 21 0.61 -7.00 0.95
C TRP A 21 0.67 -7.10 2.47
N ASP A 22 0.25 -8.25 3.02
CA ASP A 22 0.29 -8.53 4.46
C ASP A 22 1.70 -8.34 5.05
N SER A 23 2.71 -8.87 4.35
CA SER A 23 4.09 -8.82 4.83
C SER A 23 4.72 -7.43 4.81
N LEU A 24 4.14 -6.50 4.05
CA LEU A 24 4.65 -5.13 3.89
C LEU A 24 3.78 -4.10 4.60
N ASP A 25 2.61 -4.49 5.14
CA ASP A 25 1.61 -3.58 5.72
C ASP A 25 1.26 -2.43 4.76
N GLU A 26 1.21 -2.74 3.46
CA GLU A 26 1.00 -1.77 2.39
C GLU A 26 -0.22 -2.16 1.53
N ASP A 27 -1.02 -1.14 1.21
CA ASP A 27 -2.27 -1.24 0.45
C ASP A 27 -2.27 -0.29 -0.75
N ILE A 28 -2.80 -0.77 -1.88
CA ILE A 28 -3.07 0.06 -3.06
C ILE A 28 -4.56 0.01 -3.39
N SER A 29 -5.22 1.17 -3.35
CA SER A 29 -6.63 1.32 -3.75
C SER A 29 -6.76 1.53 -5.26
N ILE A 30 -7.49 0.64 -5.94
CA ILE A 30 -7.78 0.80 -7.37
C ILE A 30 -8.66 2.03 -7.62
N GLN A 31 -9.63 2.30 -6.74
CA GLN A 31 -10.46 3.50 -6.86
C GLN A 31 -9.64 4.79 -6.72
N GLY A 32 -8.70 4.82 -5.77
CA GLY A 32 -7.76 5.93 -5.62
C GLY A 32 -6.95 6.16 -6.88
N LEU A 33 -6.37 5.08 -7.44
CA LEU A 33 -5.61 5.16 -8.70
C LEU A 33 -6.45 5.71 -9.86
N LEU A 34 -7.69 5.23 -10.02
CA LEU A 34 -8.60 5.72 -11.07
C LEU A 34 -9.03 7.18 -10.84
N ALA A 35 -9.08 7.63 -9.59
CA ALA A 35 -9.34 9.02 -9.21
C ALA A 35 -8.11 9.93 -9.33
N GLY A 36 -6.95 9.41 -9.74
CA GLY A 36 -5.69 10.17 -9.82
C GLY A 36 -4.97 10.35 -8.48
N GLN A 37 -5.38 9.62 -7.45
CA GLN A 37 -4.77 9.59 -6.13
C GLN A 37 -3.68 8.49 -6.13
N GLY A 38 -2.45 8.89 -6.47
CA GLY A 38 -1.27 8.05 -6.39
C GLY A 38 -0.78 7.86 -4.95
N ASP A 39 0.53 7.67 -4.76
CA ASP A 39 1.15 7.47 -3.45
C ASP A 39 0.62 8.44 -2.37
N GLN A 40 0.01 7.88 -1.32
CA GLN A 40 -0.55 8.60 -0.17
C GLN A 40 0.25 8.32 1.11
N THR A 41 1.50 7.87 1.02
CA THR A 41 2.37 7.68 2.19
C THR A 41 2.64 9.02 2.88
N HIS A 42 1.75 9.40 3.79
CA HIS A 42 1.98 10.51 4.70
C HIS A 42 2.89 10.00 5.83
N PRO A 43 3.94 10.76 6.22
CA PRO A 43 4.67 10.43 7.44
C PRO A 43 3.67 10.43 8.60
N LYS A 44 3.54 9.30 9.31
CA LYS A 44 2.77 9.24 10.56
C LYS A 44 3.24 10.39 11.43
N ARG A 45 2.38 11.39 11.65
CA ARG A 45 2.58 12.32 12.75
C ARG A 45 2.39 11.48 14.00
N ASP A 46 3.45 11.27 14.75
CA ASP A 46 3.39 10.63 16.06
C ASP A 46 2.31 11.35 16.86
N HIS A 47 1.15 10.71 17.00
CA HIS A 47 0.14 11.13 17.96
C HIS A 47 0.66 10.71 19.34
N ALA A 48 1.59 11.50 19.88
CA ALA A 48 1.90 11.50 21.30
C ALA A 48 0.74 12.21 22.02
N ALA A 49 0.07 11.47 22.89
CA ALA A 49 -0.93 11.96 23.84
C ALA A 49 -0.26 12.66 25.04
#